data_AF-A0A084BA53-F1
#
_entry.id   AF-A0A084BA53-F1
#
_cell.length_a   1.000
_cell.length_b   1.000
_cell.length_c   1.000
_cell.angle_alpha   90.00
_cell.angle_beta   90.00
_cell.angle_gamma   90.00
#
_symmetry.space_group_name_H-M   'P 1'
#
loop_
_entity.id
_entity.type
_entity.pdbx_description
1 polymer ?
#
loop_
_entity_poly.entity_id
_entity_poly.type
_entity_poly.pdbx_seq_one_letter_code
_entity_poly.pdbx_strand_id
1 'polypeptide(L)'
;MSSTLSQLAHEFAFLGDVKTARNLASLLLSEYATDWQQSQFRFLKLAFAAADEWPDQIALADRDEDSLNCIRPEVEPFSGPEYEATFLLLFPRAGGLGDALSIAIDIAAEHGSSGEDLEHVENVQRLLSIIAENLLNSKIPTRSLVQHRNVWPILCAGALTRTLRIDATKLKHFADTVLDTFIERLKKGRRPLKTASKPIGELLSIIEQNNKTKGVTFYEECDVDIPEVFHVLPGATDTQISDLETSLGVSLPDDHKEFLNHSNGFGDMFNGYFMNPALLGTDTVTWADTQYANILPIDLQGYPDGLFPLTRAIGRKWDDWRRYNKALLLGYKDVDDIWFLPPSETKSTLDAYGEAMNHPQVPTEVKAITKKLVISRYGSWEEFMKLEWVVMKIFDTERTAFGSFRGYLEGVVREMTEKTVEVIVEMIVEMVVEMVVEMVVEMVVEMAVEMVVDEAFRNA
;
A
#
# COMPACT_ATOMS: atom_id res chain seq x y z
N MET A 1 1.24 7.19 -1.91
CA MET A 1 2.67 7.54 -1.69
C MET A 1 2.99 7.61 -0.20
N SER A 2 2.25 8.40 0.59
CA SER A 2 2.49 8.53 2.05
C SER A 2 2.31 7.21 2.82
N SER A 3 1.27 6.42 2.51
CA SER A 3 1.02 5.12 3.14
C SER A 3 2.10 4.09 2.81
N THR A 4 2.42 3.92 1.52
CA THR A 4 3.46 2.99 1.03
C THR A 4 4.84 3.30 1.60
N LEU A 5 5.24 4.57 1.66
CA LEU A 5 6.57 4.96 2.15
C LEU A 5 6.66 4.73 3.67
N SER A 6 5.63 5.10 4.42
CA SER A 6 5.57 4.79 5.86
C SER A 6 5.63 3.29 6.10
N GLN A 7 4.87 2.48 5.34
CA GLN A 7 4.89 1.02 5.44
C GLN A 7 6.29 0.46 5.17
N LEU A 8 6.95 0.87 4.08
CA LEU A 8 8.32 0.46 3.77
C LEU A 8 9.30 0.86 4.88
N ALA A 9 9.14 2.04 5.48
CA ALA A 9 9.96 2.42 6.63
C ALA A 9 9.77 1.49 7.82
N HIS A 10 8.53 1.02 8.08
CA HIS A 10 8.30 0.00 9.11
C HIS A 10 8.98 -1.32 8.73
N GLU A 11 8.79 -1.80 7.49
CA GLU A 11 9.40 -3.02 6.94
C GLU A 11 10.92 -3.03 7.09
N PHE A 12 11.62 -1.97 6.69
CA PHE A 12 13.06 -1.87 6.87
C PHE A 12 13.48 -1.87 8.35
N ALA A 13 12.76 -1.17 9.22
CA ALA A 13 13.06 -1.15 10.66
C ALA A 13 12.88 -2.54 11.29
N PHE A 14 11.85 -3.31 10.91
CA PHE A 14 11.67 -4.69 11.39
C PHE A 14 12.81 -5.61 10.99
N LEU A 15 13.35 -5.40 9.80
CA LEU A 15 14.49 -6.14 9.27
C LEU A 15 15.83 -5.63 9.82
N GLY A 16 15.80 -4.72 10.80
CA GLY A 16 17.00 -4.15 11.43
C GLY A 16 17.69 -3.05 10.61
N ASP A 17 17.18 -2.68 9.44
CA ASP A 17 17.70 -1.55 8.65
C ASP A 17 17.03 -0.23 9.08
N VAL A 18 17.29 0.15 10.33
CA VAL A 18 16.74 1.37 10.94
C VAL A 18 17.24 2.62 10.21
N LYS A 19 18.44 2.57 9.63
CA LYS A 19 19.01 3.67 8.86
C LYS A 19 18.20 3.98 7.62
N THR A 20 17.81 2.96 6.86
CA THR A 20 16.92 3.15 5.70
C THR A 20 15.55 3.63 6.15
N ALA A 21 14.98 3.03 7.20
CA ALA A 21 13.71 3.48 7.77
C ALA A 21 13.73 4.97 8.16
N ARG A 22 14.80 5.42 8.82
CA ARG A 22 15.06 6.81 9.18
C ARG A 22 15.13 7.69 7.95
N ASN A 23 15.89 7.29 6.92
CA ASN A 23 16.02 8.07 5.69
C ASN A 23 14.68 8.23 4.97
N LEU A 24 13.87 7.16 4.90
CA LEU A 24 12.51 7.21 4.36
C LEU A 24 11.62 8.14 5.19
N ALA A 25 11.62 8.00 6.52
CA ALA A 25 10.86 8.89 7.40
C ALA A 25 11.27 10.36 7.21
N SER A 26 12.57 10.66 7.14
CA SER A 26 13.09 11.99 6.86
C SER A 26 12.62 12.53 5.51
N LEU A 27 12.64 11.70 4.46
CA LEU A 27 12.15 12.09 3.14
C LEU A 27 10.67 12.48 3.20
N LEU A 28 9.82 11.66 3.83
CA LEU A 28 8.39 11.96 3.91
C LEU A 28 8.12 13.22 4.75
N LEU A 29 8.74 13.32 5.92
CA LEU A 29 8.55 14.45 6.85
C LEU A 29 9.13 15.75 6.31
N SER A 30 10.23 15.70 5.56
CA SER A 30 10.81 16.90 4.92
C SER A 30 9.89 17.49 3.84
N GLU A 31 9.10 16.63 3.20
CA GLU A 31 8.23 17.04 2.11
C GLU A 31 6.83 17.43 2.60
N TYR A 32 6.37 16.76 3.66
CA TYR A 32 5.04 16.84 4.21
C TYR A 32 5.10 16.56 5.73
N ALA A 33 5.05 17.61 6.55
CA ALA A 33 5.15 17.51 8.01
C ALA A 33 3.80 17.77 8.71
N THR A 34 2.72 17.09 8.31
CA THR A 34 1.45 17.19 9.05
C THR A 34 1.48 16.35 10.33
N ASP A 35 0.66 16.71 11.32
CA ASP A 35 0.51 15.93 12.57
C ASP A 35 0.15 14.47 12.29
N TRP A 36 -0.70 14.22 11.28
CA TRP A 36 -1.04 12.85 10.88
C TRP A 36 0.15 12.10 10.30
N GLN A 37 0.98 12.75 9.48
CA GLN A 37 2.16 12.09 8.91
C GLN A 37 3.17 11.74 9.99
N GLN A 38 3.35 12.62 10.98
CA GLN A 38 4.10 12.30 12.19
C GLN A 38 3.48 11.13 12.95
N SER A 39 2.14 11.07 13.03
CA SER A 39 1.43 9.95 13.67
C SER A 39 1.62 8.61 12.94
N GLN A 40 1.86 8.62 11.62
CA GLN A 40 2.18 7.38 10.89
C GLN A 40 3.51 6.79 11.33
N PHE A 41 4.47 7.61 11.77
CA PHE A 41 5.76 7.16 12.30
C PHE A 41 5.75 6.97 13.82
N ARG A 42 4.58 7.06 14.48
CA ARG A 42 4.47 7.00 15.94
C ARG A 42 5.21 5.79 16.51
N PHE A 43 5.00 4.59 15.95
CA PHE A 43 5.64 3.38 16.47
C PHE A 43 7.11 3.26 16.07
N LEU A 44 7.51 3.82 14.93
CA LEU A 44 8.91 3.87 14.50
C LEU A 44 9.79 4.72 15.42
N LYS A 45 9.21 5.65 16.20
CA LYS A 45 9.96 6.36 17.25
C LYS A 45 10.64 5.41 18.24
N LEU A 46 10.03 4.25 18.52
CA LEU A 46 10.64 3.23 19.39
C LEU A 46 11.86 2.57 18.74
N ALA A 47 11.81 2.31 17.43
CA ALA A 47 12.94 1.80 16.66
C ALA A 47 14.10 2.81 16.62
N PHE A 48 13.78 4.07 16.34
CA PHE A 48 14.77 5.16 16.30
C PHE A 48 15.42 5.39 17.67
N ALA A 49 14.64 5.27 18.76
CA ALA A 49 15.17 5.32 20.11
C ALA A 49 16.12 4.15 20.39
N ALA A 50 15.72 2.92 20.03
CA ALA A 50 16.51 1.72 20.27
C ALA A 50 17.84 1.71 19.50
N ALA A 51 17.88 2.29 18.31
CA ALA A 51 19.09 2.38 17.47
C ALA A 51 19.87 3.70 17.63
N ASP A 52 19.35 4.66 18.40
CA ASP A 52 19.84 6.05 18.43
C ASP A 52 19.91 6.71 17.03
N GLU A 53 18.95 6.39 16.17
CA GLU A 53 18.90 6.80 14.77
C GLU A 53 17.64 7.62 14.44
N TRP A 54 17.62 8.89 14.84
CA TRP A 54 16.45 9.76 14.70
C TRP A 54 16.41 10.55 13.38
N PRO A 55 15.23 10.69 12.75
CA PRO A 55 14.99 11.71 11.73
C PRO A 55 15.10 13.12 12.33
N ASP A 56 15.78 14.04 11.63
CA ASP A 56 15.95 15.43 12.08
C ASP A 56 14.62 16.17 12.23
N GLN A 57 13.60 15.74 11.48
CA GLN A 57 12.26 16.33 11.46
C GLN A 57 11.42 15.97 12.70
N ILE A 58 11.82 14.97 13.49
CA ILE A 58 11.16 14.64 14.76
C ILE A 58 11.75 15.53 15.86
N ALA A 59 10.92 16.35 16.50
CA ALA A 59 11.35 17.31 17.51
C ALA A 59 12.01 16.62 18.71
N LEU A 60 12.94 17.29 19.39
CA LEU A 60 13.59 16.72 20.59
C LEU A 60 12.59 16.37 21.70
N ALA A 61 11.52 17.16 21.83
CA ALA A 61 10.43 16.90 22.78
C ALA A 61 9.61 15.64 22.45
N ASP A 62 9.75 15.08 21.25
CA ASP A 62 9.13 13.82 20.87
C ASP A 62 10.06 12.61 21.09
N ARG A 63 11.29 12.84 21.52
CA ARG A 63 12.33 11.82 21.72
C ARG A 63 12.55 11.47 23.19
N ASP A 64 11.92 12.20 24.11
CA ASP A 64 12.05 11.96 25.53
C ASP A 64 11.28 10.71 26.00
N GLU A 65 11.65 10.25 27.19
CA GLU A 65 11.10 9.02 27.77
C GLU A 65 9.59 9.08 27.98
N ASP A 66 9.08 10.23 28.41
CA ASP A 66 7.64 10.40 28.65
C ASP A 66 6.85 10.25 27.35
N SER A 67 7.36 10.83 26.26
CA SER A 67 6.78 10.71 24.92
C SER A 67 6.84 9.29 24.39
N LEU A 68 7.95 8.58 24.60
CA LEU A 68 8.10 7.18 24.19
C LEU A 68 7.15 6.26 24.96
N ASN A 69 6.99 6.48 26.27
CA ASN A 69 6.09 5.71 27.13
C ASN A 69 4.60 5.92 26.76
N CYS A 70 4.26 7.01 26.07
CA CYS A 70 2.91 7.27 25.57
C CYS A 70 2.55 6.51 24.28
N ILE A 71 3.49 5.82 23.61
CA ILE A 71 3.25 5.23 22.28
C ILE A 71 2.35 3.97 22.35
N ARG A 72 2.37 3.24 23.47
CA ARG A 72 1.34 2.30 23.94
C ARG A 72 1.69 1.94 25.39
N PRO A 73 0.75 2.00 26.34
CA PRO A 73 1.05 1.57 27.71
C PRO A 73 1.23 0.05 27.77
N GLU A 74 2.06 -0.38 28.72
CA GLU A 74 2.53 -1.74 28.95
C GLU A 74 1.41 -2.79 28.87
N VAL A 75 1.77 -3.98 28.36
CA VAL A 75 0.97 -5.20 28.55
C VAL A 75 0.81 -5.36 30.05
N GLU A 76 -0.42 -5.54 30.56
CA GLU A 76 -0.62 -5.78 31.99
C GLU A 76 0.29 -6.95 32.43
N PRO A 77 1.06 -6.80 33.52
CA PRO A 77 1.94 -7.87 33.99
C PRO A 77 1.08 -9.04 34.48
N PHE A 78 1.02 -10.11 33.69
CA PHE A 78 0.27 -11.32 34.03
C PHE A 78 1.21 -12.35 34.66
N SER A 79 0.93 -12.71 35.92
CA SER A 79 1.74 -13.66 36.70
C SER A 79 0.99 -15.01 36.86
N GLY A 80 1.61 -16.11 36.42
CA GLY A 80 1.12 -17.47 36.68
C GLY A 80 1.78 -18.59 35.85
N PRO A 81 2.12 -19.76 36.45
CA PRO A 81 2.80 -20.87 35.79
C PRO A 81 1.92 -21.75 34.88
N GLU A 82 0.59 -21.57 34.87
CA GLU A 82 -0.34 -22.36 34.03
C GLU A 82 -0.40 -21.90 32.56
N TYR A 83 0.39 -20.89 32.18
CA TYR A 83 0.21 -20.17 30.92
C TYR A 83 1.16 -20.59 29.79
N GLU A 84 2.38 -21.07 30.06
CA GLU A 84 3.36 -21.46 29.03
C GLU A 84 2.78 -22.44 28.00
N ALA A 85 1.94 -23.39 28.45
CA ALA A 85 1.33 -24.40 27.58
C ALA A 85 0.11 -23.89 26.80
N THR A 86 -0.61 -22.89 27.31
CA THR A 86 -1.89 -22.40 26.74
C THR A 86 -1.68 -21.21 25.80
N PHE A 87 -0.60 -20.45 26.01
CA PHE A 87 -0.30 -19.20 25.32
C PHE A 87 0.12 -19.36 23.85
N LEU A 88 0.92 -20.39 23.56
CA LEU A 88 1.37 -20.73 22.20
C LEU A 88 0.25 -21.33 21.32
N LEU A 89 -0.86 -21.80 21.93
CA LEU A 89 -1.95 -22.48 21.22
C LEU A 89 -3.11 -21.56 20.83
N LEU A 90 -3.31 -20.40 21.48
CA LEU A 90 -4.52 -19.58 21.31
C LEU A 90 -4.35 -18.29 20.50
N PHE A 91 -3.13 -17.75 20.36
CA PHE A 91 -2.88 -16.45 19.73
C PHE A 91 -2.42 -16.39 18.24
N PRO A 92 -2.35 -17.46 17.42
CA PRO A 92 -1.94 -17.33 16.01
C PRO A 92 -2.86 -16.51 15.10
N ARG A 93 -4.01 -16.00 15.55
CA ARG A 93 -5.08 -15.58 14.63
C ARG A 93 -5.33 -14.08 14.42
N ALA A 94 -4.79 -13.17 15.22
CA ALA A 94 -4.74 -11.73 14.86
C ALA A 94 -4.09 -10.92 15.99
N GLY A 95 -2.96 -10.27 15.72
CA GLY A 95 -2.41 -9.19 16.54
C GLY A 95 -1.64 -9.57 17.82
N GLY A 96 -1.81 -10.76 18.38
CA GLY A 96 -1.20 -11.15 19.67
C GLY A 96 0.27 -11.56 19.63
N LEU A 97 0.89 -11.69 18.45
CA LEU A 97 2.29 -12.15 18.35
C LEU A 97 3.30 -11.10 18.81
N GLY A 98 2.99 -9.81 18.69
CA GLY A 98 3.80 -8.74 19.25
C GLY A 98 3.77 -8.76 20.77
N ASP A 99 2.58 -8.91 21.36
CA ASP A 99 2.42 -9.05 22.81
C ASP A 99 3.14 -10.31 23.32
N ALA A 100 3.03 -11.43 22.60
CA ALA A 100 3.69 -12.68 22.96
C ALA A 100 5.21 -12.57 22.94
N LEU A 101 5.77 -11.93 21.90
CA LEU A 101 7.20 -11.69 21.81
C LEU A 101 7.69 -10.76 22.92
N SER A 102 6.95 -9.69 23.22
CA SER A 102 7.22 -8.80 24.35
C SER A 102 7.29 -9.58 25.67
N ILE A 103 6.28 -10.39 25.96
CA ILE A 103 6.22 -11.19 27.21
C ILE A 103 7.39 -12.18 27.28
N ALA A 104 7.71 -12.87 26.18
CA ALA A 104 8.83 -13.80 26.14
C ALA A 104 10.18 -13.11 26.42
N ILE A 105 10.36 -11.88 25.92
CA ILE A 105 11.54 -11.06 26.21
C ILE A 105 11.58 -10.65 27.67
N ASP A 106 10.46 -10.22 28.26
CA ASP A 106 10.41 -9.81 29.67
C ASP A 106 10.73 -10.98 30.59
N ILE A 107 10.14 -12.16 30.35
CA ILE A 107 10.45 -13.39 31.09
C ILE A 107 11.94 -13.72 30.96
N ALA A 108 12.49 -13.68 29.75
CA ALA A 108 13.91 -13.96 29.54
C ALA A 108 14.83 -12.97 30.27
N ALA A 109 14.45 -11.69 30.31
CA ALA A 109 15.18 -10.65 31.03
C ALA A 109 15.14 -10.86 32.56
N GLU A 110 14.00 -11.28 33.11
CA GLU A 110 13.88 -11.65 34.53
C GLU A 110 14.80 -12.82 34.93
N HIS A 111 15.07 -13.72 33.98
CA HIS A 111 15.99 -14.86 34.16
C HIS A 111 17.46 -14.50 33.89
N GLY A 112 17.78 -13.23 33.65
CA GLY A 112 19.14 -12.69 33.54
C GLY A 112 19.71 -12.64 32.12
N SER A 113 18.91 -12.92 31.08
CA SER A 113 19.32 -12.71 29.68
C SER A 113 19.23 -11.22 29.29
N SER A 114 20.13 -10.74 28.43
CA SER A 114 20.08 -9.35 27.94
C SER A 114 20.53 -9.23 26.48
N GLY A 115 19.97 -8.26 25.75
CA GLY A 115 20.43 -7.94 24.39
C GLY A 115 20.48 -9.13 23.44
N GLU A 116 21.67 -9.43 22.90
CA GLU A 116 21.94 -10.56 21.99
C GLU A 116 21.72 -11.94 22.64
N ASP A 117 21.74 -12.04 23.97
CA ASP A 117 21.43 -13.32 24.64
C ASP A 117 19.93 -13.64 24.54
N LEU A 118 19.06 -12.63 24.41
CA LEU A 118 17.60 -12.81 24.33
C LEU A 118 17.17 -13.48 23.03
N GLU A 119 17.84 -13.21 21.92
CA GLU A 119 17.52 -13.87 20.63
C GLU A 119 17.92 -15.35 20.60
N HIS A 120 18.70 -15.83 21.58
CA HIS A 120 19.08 -17.23 21.72
C HIS A 120 18.18 -17.99 22.70
N VAL A 121 17.22 -17.30 23.34
CA VAL A 121 16.24 -17.93 24.22
C VAL A 121 15.22 -18.69 23.38
N GLU A 122 15.00 -19.97 23.71
CA GLU A 122 14.15 -20.90 22.94
C GLU A 122 12.77 -20.33 22.61
N ASN A 123 12.09 -19.74 23.60
CA ASN A 123 10.76 -19.15 23.42
C ASN A 123 10.78 -17.92 22.50
N VAL A 124 11.83 -17.09 22.57
CA VAL A 124 12.01 -15.92 21.69
C VAL A 124 12.27 -16.38 20.25
N GLN A 125 13.16 -17.36 20.05
CA GLN A 125 13.44 -17.93 18.71
C GLN A 125 12.21 -18.58 18.07
N ARG A 126 11.44 -19.33 18.88
CA ARG A 126 10.20 -19.96 18.43
C ARG A 126 9.19 -18.90 17.97
N LEU A 127 9.01 -17.82 18.73
CA LEU A 127 8.10 -16.74 18.35
C LEU A 127 8.59 -15.98 17.13
N LEU A 128 9.89 -15.69 17.02
CA LEU A 128 10.48 -15.09 15.82
C LEU A 128 10.24 -15.95 14.58
N SER A 129 10.34 -17.28 14.72
CA SER A 129 10.10 -18.23 13.63
C SER A 129 8.62 -18.26 13.21
N ILE A 130 7.68 -18.22 14.17
CA ILE A 130 6.23 -18.12 13.88
C ILE A 130 5.90 -16.78 13.21
N ILE A 131 6.53 -15.69 13.65
CA ILE A 131 6.38 -14.38 13.03
C ILE A 131 6.91 -14.42 11.59
N ALA A 132 8.10 -14.97 11.38
CA ALA A 132 8.70 -15.12 10.06
C ALA A 132 7.79 -15.93 9.11
N GLU A 133 7.31 -17.10 9.53
CA GLU A 133 6.41 -17.93 8.74
C GLU A 133 5.11 -17.20 8.37
N ASN A 134 4.54 -16.44 9.31
CA ASN A 134 3.32 -15.70 9.04
C ASN A 134 3.53 -14.46 8.17
N LEU A 135 4.70 -13.83 8.23
CA LEU A 135 5.08 -12.75 7.29
C LEU A 135 5.19 -13.30 5.87
N LEU A 136 5.82 -14.48 5.69
CA LEU A 136 5.90 -15.15 4.39
C LEU A 136 4.53 -15.54 3.83
N ASN A 137 3.56 -15.82 4.70
CA ASN A 137 2.20 -16.19 4.32
C ASN A 137 1.22 -15.00 4.28
N SER A 138 1.68 -13.75 4.45
CA SER A 138 0.86 -12.53 4.47
C SER A 138 -0.27 -12.54 5.52
N LYS A 139 -0.10 -13.25 6.64
CA LYS A 139 -1.15 -13.48 7.65
C LYS A 139 -1.16 -12.49 8.83
N ILE A 140 -0.19 -11.56 8.92
CA ILE A 140 -0.07 -10.64 10.07
C ILE A 140 -0.05 -9.17 9.65
N PRO A 141 -0.86 -8.31 10.30
CA PRO A 141 -0.62 -6.88 10.31
C PRO A 141 0.67 -6.57 11.08
N THR A 142 1.73 -6.20 10.36
CA THR A 142 3.05 -5.81 10.89
C THR A 142 2.95 -4.79 12.03
N ARG A 143 1.93 -3.90 11.98
CA ARG A 143 1.61 -2.92 13.02
C ARG A 143 1.46 -3.45 14.44
N SER A 144 1.16 -4.74 14.65
CA SER A 144 1.05 -5.30 16.00
C SER A 144 2.41 -5.55 16.67
N LEU A 145 3.44 -5.84 15.87
CA LEU A 145 4.79 -6.14 16.35
C LEU A 145 5.54 -4.90 16.85
N VAL A 146 5.23 -3.71 16.31
CA VAL A 146 5.96 -2.45 16.56
C VAL A 146 5.58 -1.72 17.84
N GLN A 147 4.56 -2.19 18.53
CA GLN A 147 3.95 -1.42 19.61
C GLN A 147 4.66 -1.62 20.95
N HIS A 148 5.57 -2.59 21.04
CA HIS A 148 6.26 -2.98 22.27
C HIS A 148 7.71 -2.50 22.24
N ARG A 149 8.08 -1.68 23.23
CA ARG A 149 9.39 -1.05 23.29
C ARG A 149 10.54 -2.05 23.47
N ASN A 150 10.35 -3.03 24.35
CA ASN A 150 11.32 -4.09 24.67
C ASN A 150 11.61 -5.04 23.49
N VAL A 151 10.76 -5.08 22.48
CA VAL A 151 10.97 -5.86 21.25
C VAL A 151 11.98 -5.21 20.31
N TRP A 152 12.09 -3.88 20.31
CA TRP A 152 12.93 -3.17 19.33
C TRP A 152 14.42 -3.46 19.42
N PRO A 153 15.07 -3.61 20.60
CA PRO A 153 16.47 -3.98 20.67
C PRO A 153 16.81 -5.25 19.86
N ILE A 154 15.99 -6.30 19.93
CA ILE A 154 16.25 -7.54 19.19
C ILE A 154 15.95 -7.39 17.68
N LEU A 155 14.93 -6.60 17.31
CA LEU A 155 14.59 -6.36 15.90
C LEU A 155 15.62 -5.48 15.22
N CYS A 156 16.06 -4.40 15.87
CA CYS A 156 17.13 -3.52 15.41
C CYS A 156 18.46 -4.27 15.26
N ALA A 157 18.71 -5.28 16.10
CA ALA A 157 19.86 -6.17 15.96
C ALA A 157 19.75 -7.14 14.76
N GLY A 158 18.62 -7.17 14.04
CA GLY A 158 18.42 -7.99 12.85
C GLY A 158 18.02 -9.44 13.14
N ALA A 159 17.50 -9.76 14.33
CA ALA A 159 17.11 -11.13 14.71
C ALA A 159 16.09 -11.73 13.72
N LEU A 160 15.14 -10.92 13.27
CA LEU A 160 14.13 -11.35 12.28
C LEU A 160 14.75 -11.59 10.89
N THR A 161 15.67 -10.73 10.45
CA THR A 161 16.41 -10.89 9.17
C THR A 161 17.22 -12.18 9.16
N ARG A 162 17.88 -12.52 10.29
CA ARG A 162 18.58 -13.80 10.46
C ARG A 162 17.62 -14.99 10.44
N THR A 163 16.47 -14.87 11.12
CA THR A 163 15.44 -15.91 11.14
C THR A 163 14.88 -16.17 9.74
N LEU A 164 14.66 -15.11 8.96
CA LEU A 164 14.23 -15.16 7.55
C LEU A 164 15.36 -15.52 6.57
N ARG A 165 16.61 -15.60 7.05
CA ARG A 165 17.82 -15.87 6.23
C ARG A 165 17.98 -14.89 5.06
N ILE A 166 17.60 -13.63 5.26
CA ILE A 166 17.73 -12.59 4.25
C ILE A 166 19.21 -12.18 4.12
N ASP A 167 19.71 -12.18 2.88
CA ASP A 167 21.05 -11.69 2.55
C ASP A 167 21.15 -10.18 2.81
N ALA A 168 22.01 -9.78 3.74
CA ALA A 168 22.19 -8.39 4.13
C ALA A 168 22.68 -7.49 2.99
N THR A 169 23.46 -8.02 2.04
CA THR A 169 23.94 -7.28 0.86
C THR A 169 22.79 -7.02 -0.11
N LYS A 170 21.93 -8.02 -0.34
CA LYS A 170 20.73 -7.88 -1.18
C LYS A 170 19.73 -6.90 -0.54
N LEU A 171 19.49 -7.03 0.76
CA LEU A 171 18.61 -6.11 1.51
C LEU A 171 19.10 -4.66 1.38
N LYS A 172 20.41 -4.44 1.58
CA LYS A 172 21.01 -3.11 1.42
C LYS A 172 20.89 -2.57 -0.01
N HIS A 173 21.16 -3.39 -1.02
CA HIS A 173 21.02 -2.96 -2.41
C HIS A 173 19.57 -2.59 -2.76
N PHE A 174 18.61 -3.34 -2.24
CA PHE A 174 17.20 -3.03 -2.35
C PHE A 174 16.85 -1.72 -1.64
N ALA A 175 17.35 -1.53 -0.41
CA ALA A 175 17.19 -0.31 0.37
C ALA A 175 17.68 0.95 -0.38
N ASP A 176 18.88 0.88 -0.96
CA ASP A 176 19.47 1.95 -1.79
C ASP A 176 18.58 2.23 -3.02
N THR A 177 18.10 1.19 -3.70
CA THR A 177 17.21 1.31 -4.87
C THR A 177 15.89 1.98 -4.51
N VAL A 178 15.29 1.61 -3.37
CA VAL A 178 14.04 2.20 -2.87
C VAL A 178 14.26 3.68 -2.55
N LEU A 179 15.31 4.02 -1.81
CA LEU A 179 15.64 5.40 -1.46
C LEU A 179 15.85 6.26 -2.72
N ASP A 180 16.68 5.80 -3.65
CA ASP A 180 16.93 6.51 -4.91
C ASP A 180 15.65 6.72 -5.71
N THR A 181 14.77 5.71 -5.74
CA THR A 181 13.48 5.79 -6.42
C THR A 181 12.58 6.86 -5.80
N PHE A 182 12.46 6.90 -4.46
CA PHE A 182 11.65 7.92 -3.78
C PHE A 182 12.27 9.32 -3.88
N ILE A 183 13.59 9.46 -3.74
CA ILE A 183 14.29 10.73 -3.91
C ILE A 183 14.05 11.29 -5.32
N GLU A 184 14.21 10.44 -6.34
CA GLU A 184 13.97 10.83 -7.73
C GLU A 184 12.50 11.21 -7.95
N ARG A 185 11.55 10.45 -7.38
CA ARG A 185 10.11 10.73 -7.49
C ARG A 185 9.71 12.02 -6.78
N LEU A 186 10.30 12.33 -5.64
CA LEU A 186 10.06 13.58 -4.92
C LEU A 186 10.65 14.78 -5.68
N LYS A 187 11.86 14.64 -6.23
CA LYS A 187 12.54 15.72 -6.97
C LYS A 187 11.94 16.00 -8.34
N LYS A 188 11.64 14.95 -9.11
CA LYS A 188 11.24 15.05 -10.53
C LYS A 188 9.74 14.84 -10.73
N GLY A 189 9.00 14.54 -9.66
CA GLY A 189 7.60 14.17 -9.75
C GLY A 189 7.39 12.77 -10.32
N ARG A 190 6.16 12.52 -10.77
CA ARG A 190 5.77 11.23 -11.35
C ARG A 190 6.55 10.97 -12.64
N ARG A 191 7.28 9.85 -12.71
CA ARG A 191 7.83 9.37 -13.99
C ARG A 191 6.65 8.98 -14.90
N PRO A 192 6.60 9.46 -16.15
CA PRO A 192 5.62 8.96 -17.11
C PRO A 192 5.86 7.46 -17.30
N LEU A 193 4.78 6.69 -17.37
CA LEU A 193 4.89 5.28 -17.70
C LEU A 193 5.47 5.13 -19.10
N LYS A 194 6.13 4.01 -19.40
CA LYS A 194 6.41 3.63 -20.80
C LYS A 194 5.13 3.50 -21.63
N THR A 195 4.00 3.32 -20.95
CA THR A 195 2.67 3.24 -21.52
C THR A 195 1.94 4.59 -21.58
N ALA A 196 2.53 5.66 -21.00
CA ALA A 196 1.97 6.99 -21.13
C ALA A 196 1.92 7.37 -22.61
N SER A 197 0.76 7.84 -23.05
CA SER A 197 0.47 8.17 -24.46
C SER A 197 0.23 6.98 -25.40
N LYS A 198 0.16 5.73 -24.90
CA LYS A 198 -0.31 4.61 -25.73
C LYS A 198 -1.79 4.81 -26.10
N PRO A 199 -2.23 4.42 -27.31
CA PRO A 199 -3.64 4.39 -27.69
C PRO A 199 -4.46 3.50 -26.74
N ILE A 200 -5.76 3.78 -26.57
CA ILE A 200 -6.58 3.02 -25.60
C ILE A 200 -6.62 1.54 -25.93
N GLY A 201 -6.72 1.18 -27.21
CA GLY A 201 -6.69 -0.22 -27.63
C GLY A 201 -5.44 -0.95 -27.16
N GLU A 202 -4.28 -0.30 -27.21
CA GLU A 202 -3.03 -0.91 -26.71
C GLU A 202 -3.03 -1.04 -25.18
N LEU A 203 -3.61 -0.07 -24.45
CA LEU A 203 -3.78 -0.19 -23.00
C LEU A 203 -4.69 -1.38 -22.65
N LEU A 204 -5.80 -1.57 -23.37
CA LEU A 204 -6.71 -2.69 -23.18
C LEU A 204 -6.03 -4.04 -23.45
N SER A 205 -5.23 -4.14 -24.52
CA SER A 205 -4.46 -5.36 -24.80
C SER A 205 -3.44 -5.68 -23.71
N ILE A 206 -2.80 -4.65 -23.12
CA ILE A 206 -1.89 -4.84 -21.98
C ILE A 206 -2.67 -5.36 -20.76
N ILE A 207 -3.84 -4.79 -20.48
CA ILE A 207 -4.70 -5.22 -19.36
C ILE A 207 -5.15 -6.67 -19.56
N GLU A 208 -5.66 -7.02 -20.74
CA GLU A 208 -6.05 -8.39 -21.09
C GLU A 208 -4.89 -9.39 -20.91
N GLN A 209 -3.71 -9.07 -21.45
CA GLN A 209 -2.55 -9.93 -21.32
C GLN A 209 -2.17 -10.14 -19.85
N ASN A 210 -2.25 -9.09 -19.03
CA ASN A 210 -1.98 -9.20 -17.60
C ASN A 210 -3.03 -10.02 -16.86
N ASN A 211 -4.32 -9.91 -17.20
CA ASN A 211 -5.35 -10.77 -16.62
C ASN A 211 -5.03 -12.25 -16.86
N LYS A 212 -4.60 -12.59 -18.09
CA LYS A 212 -4.28 -13.96 -18.51
C LYS A 212 -2.98 -14.51 -17.94
N THR A 213 -2.03 -13.65 -17.56
CA THR A 213 -0.68 -14.09 -17.14
C THR A 213 -0.39 -13.85 -15.66
N LYS A 214 -0.93 -12.78 -15.08
CA LYS A 214 -0.69 -12.38 -13.69
C LYS A 214 -1.91 -12.55 -12.80
N GLY A 215 -3.12 -12.55 -13.38
CA GLY A 215 -4.36 -12.77 -12.64
C GLY A 215 -4.66 -14.25 -12.36
N VAL A 216 -3.82 -15.18 -12.82
CA VAL A 216 -4.09 -16.64 -12.77
C VAL A 216 -4.41 -17.10 -11.36
N THR A 217 -3.60 -16.74 -10.37
CA THR A 217 -3.81 -17.11 -8.97
C THR A 217 -5.17 -16.67 -8.45
N PHE A 218 -5.61 -15.45 -8.79
CA PHE A 218 -6.94 -14.95 -8.39
C PHE A 218 -8.07 -15.81 -8.97
N TYR A 219 -7.96 -16.20 -10.24
CA TYR A 219 -8.95 -17.04 -10.91
C TYR A 219 -8.99 -18.45 -10.31
N GLU A 220 -7.82 -19.04 -10.02
CA GLU A 220 -7.70 -20.34 -9.34
C GLU A 220 -8.30 -20.30 -7.93
N GLU A 221 -8.00 -19.27 -7.14
CA GLU A 221 -8.52 -19.10 -5.78
C GLU A 221 -10.05 -18.90 -5.75
N CYS A 222 -10.61 -18.27 -6.78
CA CYS A 222 -12.04 -18.05 -6.91
C CYS A 222 -12.80 -19.23 -7.56
N ASP A 223 -12.09 -20.26 -8.04
CA ASP A 223 -12.66 -21.37 -8.82
C ASP A 223 -13.44 -20.88 -10.06
N VAL A 224 -12.85 -19.94 -10.81
CA VAL A 224 -13.45 -19.37 -12.03
C VAL A 224 -12.45 -19.45 -13.18
N ASP A 225 -12.91 -19.89 -14.35
CA ASP A 225 -12.08 -19.93 -15.55
C ASP A 225 -11.66 -18.52 -16.01
N ILE A 226 -10.42 -18.41 -16.49
CA ILE A 226 -9.91 -17.20 -17.12
C ILE A 226 -10.67 -16.98 -18.44
N PRO A 227 -11.34 -15.83 -18.66
CA PRO A 227 -12.02 -15.55 -19.91
C PRO A 227 -11.09 -15.63 -21.13
N GLU A 228 -11.52 -16.31 -22.18
CA GLU A 228 -10.79 -16.33 -23.45
C GLU A 228 -10.74 -14.94 -24.11
N VAL A 229 -11.80 -14.15 -23.93
CA VAL A 229 -11.98 -12.81 -24.49
C VAL A 229 -12.48 -11.87 -23.41
N PHE A 230 -11.80 -10.74 -23.23
CA PHE A 230 -12.18 -9.69 -22.28
C PHE A 230 -13.03 -8.58 -22.92
N HIS A 231 -12.98 -8.44 -24.24
CA HIS A 231 -13.86 -7.54 -24.97
C HIS A 231 -15.29 -8.09 -24.96
N VAL A 232 -16.18 -7.46 -24.20
CA VAL A 232 -17.56 -7.96 -23.98
C VAL A 232 -18.35 -7.94 -25.29
N LEU A 233 -18.20 -6.85 -26.05
CA LEU A 233 -18.82 -6.64 -27.35
C LEU A 233 -17.83 -5.93 -28.29
N PRO A 234 -18.01 -6.07 -29.62
CA PRO A 234 -17.29 -5.24 -30.59
C PRO A 234 -17.45 -3.76 -30.28
N GLY A 235 -16.51 -2.94 -30.76
CA GLY A 235 -16.58 -1.49 -30.63
C GLY A 235 -17.95 -0.93 -31.00
N ALA A 236 -18.44 -0.01 -30.17
CA ALA A 236 -19.69 0.70 -30.37
C ALA A 236 -19.61 1.53 -31.66
N THR A 237 -20.75 1.65 -32.33
CA THR A 237 -20.90 2.54 -33.49
C THR A 237 -21.12 3.98 -33.04
N ASP A 238 -20.80 4.95 -33.92
CA ASP A 238 -21.07 6.37 -33.67
C ASP A 238 -22.54 6.63 -33.31
N THR A 239 -23.46 5.88 -33.91
CA THR A 239 -24.90 5.96 -33.58
C THR A 239 -25.18 5.52 -32.15
N GLN A 240 -24.62 4.38 -31.70
CA GLN A 240 -24.81 3.91 -30.32
C GLN A 240 -24.23 4.90 -29.30
N ILE A 241 -23.08 5.50 -29.59
CA ILE A 241 -22.48 6.52 -28.73
C ILE A 241 -23.36 7.78 -28.70
N SER A 242 -23.87 8.22 -29.85
CA SER A 242 -24.75 9.39 -29.94
C SER A 242 -26.09 9.16 -29.23
N ASP A 243 -26.66 7.96 -29.33
CA ASP A 243 -27.87 7.56 -28.63
C ASP A 243 -27.64 7.56 -27.11
N LEU A 244 -26.49 7.04 -26.66
CA LEU A 244 -26.09 7.10 -25.26
C LEU A 244 -25.95 8.55 -24.77
N GLU A 245 -25.19 9.39 -25.46
CA GLU A 245 -25.03 10.82 -25.11
C GLU A 245 -26.39 11.53 -25.03
N THR A 246 -27.30 11.24 -25.96
CA THR A 246 -28.67 11.76 -25.97
C THR A 246 -29.46 11.29 -24.76
N SER A 247 -29.38 10.01 -24.41
CA SER A 247 -30.08 9.43 -23.26
C SER A 247 -29.57 9.98 -21.93
N LEU A 248 -28.27 10.24 -21.82
CA LEU A 248 -27.65 10.82 -20.63
C LEU A 248 -27.83 12.33 -20.56
N GLY A 249 -28.04 13.00 -21.71
CA GLY A 249 -28.12 14.45 -21.82
C GLY A 249 -26.78 15.15 -21.63
N VAL A 250 -25.67 14.49 -21.98
CA VAL A 250 -24.29 15.00 -21.86
C VAL A 250 -23.44 14.47 -23.01
N SER A 251 -22.38 15.19 -23.40
CA SER A 251 -21.38 14.67 -24.32
C SER A 251 -20.26 13.98 -23.54
N LEU A 252 -19.91 12.76 -23.94
CA LEU A 252 -18.89 11.96 -23.29
C LEU A 252 -17.48 12.44 -23.67
N PRO A 253 -16.48 12.24 -22.78
CA PRO A 253 -15.07 12.53 -23.09
C PRO A 253 -14.59 11.82 -24.35
N ASP A 254 -13.73 12.48 -25.13
CA ASP A 254 -13.19 11.91 -26.37
C ASP A 254 -12.43 10.61 -26.15
N ASP A 255 -11.70 10.50 -25.04
CA ASP A 255 -10.98 9.27 -24.69
C ASP A 255 -11.93 8.15 -24.24
N HIS A 256 -13.06 8.45 -23.62
CA HIS A 256 -14.09 7.44 -23.36
C HIS A 256 -14.80 6.98 -24.65
N LYS A 257 -15.04 7.89 -25.60
CA LYS A 257 -15.58 7.52 -26.91
C LYS A 257 -14.59 6.68 -27.71
N GLU A 258 -13.28 6.97 -27.64
CA GLU A 258 -12.23 6.11 -28.21
C GLU A 258 -12.26 4.70 -27.58
N PHE A 259 -12.46 4.60 -26.27
CA PHE A 259 -12.68 3.31 -25.60
C PHE A 259 -13.90 2.58 -26.16
N LEU A 260 -15.07 3.23 -26.19
CA LEU A 260 -16.31 2.61 -26.68
C LEU A 260 -16.18 2.16 -28.13
N ASN A 261 -15.56 2.96 -28.99
CA ASN A 261 -15.27 2.62 -30.38
C ASN A 261 -14.32 1.42 -30.54
N HIS A 262 -13.49 1.14 -29.53
CA HIS A 262 -12.61 -0.02 -29.52
C HIS A 262 -13.28 -1.25 -28.89
N SER A 263 -14.08 -1.05 -27.84
CA SER A 263 -14.74 -2.09 -27.06
C SER A 263 -16.04 -1.54 -26.46
N ASN A 264 -17.18 -2.17 -26.74
CA ASN A 264 -18.45 -1.78 -26.13
C ASN A 264 -18.63 -2.50 -24.78
N GLY A 265 -17.80 -2.11 -23.81
CA GLY A 265 -17.62 -2.79 -22.53
C GLY A 265 -16.37 -3.67 -22.50
N PHE A 266 -15.80 -3.86 -21.33
CA PHE A 266 -14.56 -4.62 -21.11
C PHE A 266 -14.65 -5.39 -19.80
N GLY A 267 -14.20 -6.65 -19.77
CA GLY A 267 -14.28 -7.51 -18.60
C GLY A 267 -13.48 -6.99 -17.40
N ASP A 268 -13.60 -7.71 -16.29
CA ASP A 268 -12.86 -7.47 -15.06
C ASP A 268 -11.35 -7.26 -15.32
N MET A 269 -10.75 -6.32 -14.59
CA MET A 269 -9.36 -5.92 -14.82
C MET A 269 -8.51 -6.16 -13.58
N PHE A 270 -7.62 -7.15 -13.63
CA PHE A 270 -6.70 -7.46 -12.54
C PHE A 270 -5.85 -6.23 -12.22
N ASN A 271 -5.78 -5.86 -10.95
CA ASN A 271 -5.03 -4.69 -10.50
C ASN A 271 -3.74 -5.05 -9.75
N GLY A 272 -3.40 -6.34 -9.68
CA GLY A 272 -2.28 -6.86 -8.91
C GLY A 272 -2.66 -7.46 -7.56
N TYR A 273 -3.92 -7.32 -7.11
CA TYR A 273 -4.43 -8.00 -5.91
C TYR A 273 -5.82 -8.61 -6.16
N PHE A 274 -6.71 -7.81 -6.73
CA PHE A 274 -8.07 -8.20 -7.04
C PHE A 274 -8.46 -7.73 -8.44
N MET A 275 -9.65 -8.15 -8.88
CA MET A 275 -10.24 -7.69 -10.12
C MET A 275 -10.96 -6.38 -9.91
N ASN A 276 -10.48 -5.29 -10.51
CA ASN A 276 -11.30 -4.09 -10.67
C ASN A 276 -12.56 -4.44 -11.48
N PRO A 277 -13.68 -3.72 -11.24
CA PRO A 277 -14.91 -3.95 -11.97
C PRO A 277 -14.75 -3.90 -13.49
N ALA A 278 -15.49 -4.76 -14.18
CA ALA A 278 -15.74 -4.65 -15.61
C ALA A 278 -16.24 -3.23 -15.99
N LEU A 279 -15.80 -2.77 -17.16
CA LEU A 279 -16.25 -1.52 -17.76
C LEU A 279 -17.52 -1.75 -18.58
N LEU A 280 -18.50 -0.89 -18.35
CA LEU A 280 -19.83 -0.97 -18.95
C LEU A 280 -19.81 -0.51 -20.42
N GLY A 281 -20.68 -1.12 -21.22
CA GLY A 281 -20.97 -0.73 -22.59
C GLY A 281 -22.10 0.31 -22.69
N THR A 282 -22.39 0.73 -23.91
CA THR A 282 -23.36 1.78 -24.24
C THR A 282 -24.79 1.50 -23.82
N ASP A 283 -25.17 0.23 -23.63
CA ASP A 283 -26.50 -0.18 -23.17
C ASP A 283 -26.66 -0.12 -21.64
N THR A 284 -25.55 -0.08 -20.90
CA THR A 284 -25.54 -0.26 -19.45
C THR A 284 -25.03 0.98 -18.70
N VAL A 285 -24.23 1.83 -19.36
CA VAL A 285 -23.81 3.12 -18.76
C VAL A 285 -25.04 3.97 -18.45
N THR A 286 -25.15 4.39 -17.18
CA THR A 286 -26.27 5.16 -16.67
C THR A 286 -25.82 6.13 -15.59
N TRP A 287 -26.73 6.95 -15.08
CA TRP A 287 -26.48 7.77 -13.89
C TRP A 287 -26.43 6.87 -12.65
N ALA A 288 -25.36 6.97 -11.86
CA ALA A 288 -25.18 6.24 -10.61
C ALA A 288 -26.19 6.71 -9.55
N ASP A 289 -26.63 5.80 -8.68
CA ASP A 289 -27.36 6.17 -7.46
C ASP A 289 -26.39 6.70 -6.41
N THR A 290 -26.26 8.03 -6.36
CA THR A 290 -25.31 8.71 -5.47
C THR A 290 -25.78 8.79 -4.01
N GLN A 291 -26.92 8.18 -3.64
CA GLN A 291 -27.45 8.27 -2.28
C GLN A 291 -26.51 7.73 -1.20
N TYR A 292 -25.74 6.67 -1.50
CA TYR A 292 -24.71 6.15 -0.59
C TYR A 292 -23.36 6.87 -0.72
N ALA A 293 -23.19 7.65 -1.79
CA ALA A 293 -21.97 8.39 -2.10
C ALA A 293 -21.95 9.79 -1.49
N ASN A 294 -23.14 10.38 -1.35
CA ASN A 294 -23.35 11.76 -0.94
C ASN A 294 -22.92 12.03 0.51
N ILE A 295 -22.58 11.00 1.28
CA ILE A 295 -22.10 11.10 2.65
C ILE A 295 -20.65 11.57 2.74
N LEU A 296 -19.87 11.43 1.65
CA LEU A 296 -18.45 11.71 1.66
C LEU A 296 -18.07 12.68 0.53
N PRO A 297 -17.15 13.62 0.78
CA PRO A 297 -16.80 14.67 -0.18
C PRO A 297 -16.01 14.15 -1.38
N ILE A 298 -16.06 14.91 -2.47
CA ILE A 298 -15.26 14.70 -3.67
C ILE A 298 -13.83 15.22 -3.38
N ASP A 299 -12.90 14.30 -3.18
CA ASP A 299 -11.47 14.58 -3.07
C ASP A 299 -10.76 14.22 -4.38
N LEU A 300 -10.18 15.23 -5.03
CA LEU A 300 -9.45 15.07 -6.29
C LEU A 300 -7.95 14.88 -6.07
N GLN A 301 -7.47 15.03 -4.83
CA GLN A 301 -6.06 15.14 -4.50
C GLN A 301 -5.73 14.19 -3.35
N GLY A 302 -5.97 12.89 -3.51
CA GLY A 302 -5.86 11.82 -2.50
C GLY A 302 -4.86 12.11 -1.39
N TYR A 303 -5.31 12.89 -0.42
CA TYR A 303 -4.48 13.41 0.66
C TYR A 303 -4.53 12.34 1.75
N PRO A 304 -3.44 12.11 2.50
CA PRO A 304 -3.49 11.07 3.53
C PRO A 304 -4.52 11.36 4.65
N ASP A 305 -4.73 12.64 4.94
CA ASP A 305 -5.84 13.25 5.71
C ASP A 305 -7.02 13.75 4.85
N GLY A 306 -7.14 13.36 3.58
CA GLY A 306 -8.12 13.95 2.67
C GLY A 306 -8.12 15.50 2.63
N LEU A 307 -9.28 16.07 2.37
CA LEU A 307 -9.53 17.51 2.41
C LEU A 307 -9.47 18.15 3.82
N PHE A 308 -9.17 17.41 4.89
CA PHE A 308 -9.35 17.87 6.28
C PHE A 308 -8.53 19.13 6.59
N PRO A 309 -7.26 19.25 6.14
CA PRO A 309 -6.49 20.46 6.39
C PRO A 309 -7.09 21.70 5.72
N LEU A 310 -7.68 21.55 4.53
CA LEU A 310 -8.34 22.65 3.83
C LEU A 310 -9.66 23.02 4.49
N THR A 311 -10.54 22.03 4.75
CA THR A 311 -11.87 22.26 5.35
C THR A 311 -11.76 22.86 6.75
N ARG A 312 -10.87 22.30 7.59
CA ARG A 312 -10.62 22.82 8.95
C ARG A 312 -10.14 24.26 8.92
N ALA A 313 -9.22 24.59 8.02
CA ALA A 313 -8.62 25.92 7.96
C ALA A 313 -9.58 27.00 7.45
N ILE A 314 -10.64 26.63 6.72
CA ILE A 314 -11.73 27.55 6.32
C ILE A 314 -12.94 27.48 7.26
N GLY A 315 -12.82 26.79 8.41
CA GLY A 315 -13.89 26.64 9.39
C GLY A 315 -15.10 25.84 8.89
N ARG A 316 -14.95 25.05 7.83
CA ARG A 316 -15.99 24.17 7.29
C ARG A 316 -15.89 22.80 7.94
N LYS A 317 -17.03 22.19 8.23
CA LYS A 317 -17.05 20.76 8.56
C LYS A 317 -16.65 19.99 7.31
N TRP A 318 -16.09 18.80 7.50
CA TRP A 318 -15.82 17.85 6.43
C TRP A 318 -17.06 17.65 5.53
N ASP A 319 -18.22 17.59 6.16
CA ASP A 319 -19.53 17.44 5.53
C ASP A 319 -19.97 18.62 4.66
N ASP A 320 -19.40 19.81 4.87
CA ASP A 320 -19.75 21.01 4.11
C ASP A 320 -18.96 21.12 2.78
N TRP A 321 -18.03 20.19 2.53
CA TRP A 321 -17.34 20.11 1.24
C TRP A 321 -18.27 19.56 0.14
N ARG A 322 -17.90 19.79 -1.12
CA ARG A 322 -18.68 19.32 -2.28
C ARG A 322 -18.81 17.81 -2.25
N ARG A 323 -20.04 17.32 -2.38
CA ARG A 323 -20.45 15.91 -2.37
C ARG A 323 -20.95 15.50 -3.74
N TYR A 324 -20.99 14.20 -3.98
CA TYR A 324 -21.54 13.62 -5.20
C TYR A 324 -23.04 13.91 -5.28
N ASN A 325 -23.44 14.80 -6.18
CA ASN A 325 -24.85 14.94 -6.55
C ASN A 325 -25.18 14.06 -7.74
N LYS A 326 -24.25 13.98 -8.70
CA LYS A 326 -24.45 13.31 -9.98
C LYS A 326 -23.16 12.67 -10.47
N ALA A 327 -23.22 11.42 -10.90
CA ALA A 327 -22.09 10.73 -11.51
C ALA A 327 -22.60 9.70 -12.53
N LEU A 328 -21.82 9.42 -13.56
CA LEU A 328 -22.09 8.31 -14.48
C LEU A 328 -21.42 7.04 -13.96
N LEU A 329 -22.13 5.92 -13.95
CA LEU A 329 -21.59 4.61 -13.61
C LEU A 329 -20.88 4.01 -14.82
N LEU A 330 -19.61 3.68 -14.68
CA LEU A 330 -18.77 3.08 -15.72
C LEU A 330 -18.41 1.63 -15.44
N GLY A 331 -18.57 1.18 -14.19
CA GLY A 331 -18.27 -0.17 -13.76
C GLY A 331 -18.64 -0.31 -12.29
N TYR A 332 -19.10 -1.49 -11.90
CA TYR A 332 -19.40 -1.80 -10.50
C TYR A 332 -19.19 -3.29 -10.23
N LYS A 333 -18.74 -3.60 -9.01
CA LYS A 333 -18.62 -4.97 -8.49
C LYS A 333 -18.61 -4.93 -6.97
N ASP A 334 -19.67 -5.42 -6.33
CA ASP A 334 -19.83 -5.38 -4.87
C ASP A 334 -19.70 -3.96 -4.29
N VAL A 335 -18.59 -3.64 -3.59
CA VAL A 335 -18.29 -2.32 -3.01
C VAL A 335 -17.39 -1.45 -3.89
N ASP A 336 -17.07 -1.94 -5.09
CA ASP A 336 -16.14 -1.29 -6.02
C ASP A 336 -16.89 -0.63 -7.16
N ASP A 337 -16.67 0.66 -7.31
CA ASP A 337 -17.35 1.49 -8.30
C ASP A 337 -16.36 2.30 -9.12
N ILE A 338 -16.65 2.46 -10.41
CA ILE A 338 -15.92 3.33 -11.31
C ILE A 338 -16.92 4.36 -11.83
N TRP A 339 -16.72 5.63 -11.47
CA TRP A 339 -17.62 6.70 -11.85
C TRP A 339 -16.96 7.75 -12.71
N PHE A 340 -17.77 8.42 -13.53
CA PHE A 340 -17.43 9.69 -14.16
C PHE A 340 -18.13 10.84 -13.44
N LEU A 341 -17.34 11.81 -12.98
CA LEU A 341 -17.83 13.10 -12.54
C LEU A 341 -18.07 14.00 -13.77
N PRO A 342 -19.31 14.49 -13.98
CA PRO A 342 -19.62 15.35 -15.10
C PRO A 342 -19.07 16.77 -14.91
N PRO A 343 -18.96 17.57 -15.99
CA PRO A 343 -18.35 18.90 -15.95
C PRO A 343 -18.93 19.85 -14.92
N SER A 344 -20.23 19.76 -14.63
CA SER A 344 -20.87 20.56 -13.58
C SER A 344 -20.32 20.25 -12.19
N GLU A 345 -20.16 18.97 -11.85
CA GLU A 345 -19.66 18.53 -10.53
C GLU A 345 -18.15 18.74 -10.42
N THR A 346 -17.40 18.43 -11.49
CA THR A 346 -15.96 18.69 -11.56
C THR A 346 -15.68 20.18 -11.34
N LYS A 347 -16.34 21.06 -12.10
CA LYS A 347 -16.17 22.52 -11.96
C LYS A 347 -16.53 23.00 -10.56
N SER A 348 -17.66 22.56 -10.00
CA SER A 348 -18.05 22.93 -8.64
C SER A 348 -17.02 22.54 -7.59
N THR A 349 -16.37 21.39 -7.78
CA THR A 349 -15.30 20.89 -6.91
C THR A 349 -14.02 21.71 -7.08
N LEU A 350 -13.61 21.99 -8.33
CA LEU A 350 -12.44 22.83 -8.63
C LEU A 350 -12.61 24.25 -8.07
N ASP A 351 -13.81 24.84 -8.19
CA ASP A 351 -14.12 26.15 -7.61
C ASP A 351 -13.95 26.13 -6.08
N ALA A 352 -14.34 25.05 -5.40
CA ALA A 352 -14.14 24.90 -3.95
C ALA A 352 -12.65 24.80 -3.57
N TYR A 353 -11.84 24.08 -4.36
CA TYR A 353 -10.38 24.10 -4.20
C TYR A 353 -9.81 25.51 -4.40
N GLY A 354 -10.25 26.22 -5.45
CA GLY A 354 -9.83 27.60 -5.72
C GLY A 354 -10.18 28.55 -4.58
N GLU A 355 -11.40 28.46 -4.04
CA GLU A 355 -11.84 29.24 -2.89
C GLU A 355 -10.96 28.95 -1.66
N ALA A 356 -10.80 27.68 -1.31
CA ALA A 356 -10.00 27.28 -0.15
C ALA A 356 -8.54 27.75 -0.28
N MET A 357 -7.92 27.57 -1.45
CA MET A 357 -6.54 27.96 -1.70
C MET A 357 -6.32 29.49 -1.65
N ASN A 358 -7.35 30.28 -1.94
CA ASN A 358 -7.30 31.74 -1.84
C ASN A 358 -7.73 32.27 -0.46
N HIS A 359 -8.30 31.43 0.40
CA HIS A 359 -8.79 31.85 1.70
C HIS A 359 -7.62 32.28 2.63
N PRO A 360 -7.74 33.40 3.36
CA PRO A 360 -6.64 33.95 4.16
C PRO A 360 -6.30 33.10 5.39
N GLN A 361 -7.25 32.31 5.91
CA GLN A 361 -7.03 31.44 7.07
C GLN A 361 -6.37 30.11 6.73
N VAL A 362 -6.23 29.77 5.44
CA VAL A 362 -5.53 28.55 5.05
C VAL A 362 -4.02 28.76 5.18
N PRO A 363 -3.32 27.98 6.03
CA PRO A 363 -1.88 28.13 6.23
C PRO A 363 -1.07 27.96 4.94
N THR A 364 0.05 28.67 4.85
CA THR A 364 0.94 28.60 3.67
C THR A 364 1.43 27.18 3.42
N GLU A 365 1.68 26.43 4.48
CA GLU A 365 2.13 25.04 4.46
C GLU A 365 1.07 24.13 3.85
N VAL A 366 -0.20 24.28 4.25
CA VAL A 366 -1.32 23.52 3.69
C VAL A 366 -1.49 23.82 2.19
N LYS A 367 -1.35 25.08 1.79
CA LYS A 367 -1.38 25.47 0.37
C LYS A 367 -0.21 24.85 -0.41
N ALA A 368 1.00 24.88 0.16
CA ALA A 368 2.18 24.30 -0.48
C ALA A 368 2.03 22.78 -0.68
N ILE A 369 1.58 22.06 0.35
CA ILE A 369 1.32 20.62 0.27
C ILE A 369 0.24 20.32 -0.78
N THR A 370 -0.87 21.05 -0.76
CA THR A 370 -1.97 20.87 -1.72
C THR A 370 -1.46 21.03 -3.15
N LYS A 371 -0.68 22.10 -3.43
CA LYS A 371 -0.07 22.31 -4.75
C LYS A 371 0.87 21.18 -5.15
N LYS A 372 1.71 20.67 -4.23
CA LYS A 372 2.60 19.53 -4.52
C LYS A 372 1.80 18.28 -4.92
N LEU A 373 0.73 17.97 -4.19
CA LEU A 373 -0.14 16.83 -4.51
C LEU A 373 -0.78 17.01 -5.89
N VAL A 374 -1.30 18.20 -6.17
CA VAL A 374 -1.86 18.56 -7.48
C VAL A 374 -0.84 18.37 -8.60
N ILE A 375 0.36 18.95 -8.45
CA ILE A 375 1.45 18.84 -9.43
C ILE A 375 1.83 17.36 -9.64
N SER A 376 1.92 16.59 -8.55
CA SER A 376 2.31 15.17 -8.63
C SER A 376 1.33 14.31 -9.42
N ARG A 377 0.04 14.70 -9.42
CA ARG A 377 -1.05 13.93 -10.03
C ARG A 377 -1.41 14.44 -11.42
N TYR A 378 -1.51 15.76 -11.58
CA TYR A 378 -2.05 16.45 -12.75
C TYR A 378 -1.00 17.27 -13.51
N GLY A 379 0.26 17.30 -13.05
CA GLY A 379 1.37 18.00 -13.71
C GLY A 379 1.48 19.48 -13.32
N SER A 380 0.36 20.18 -13.17
CA SER A 380 0.35 21.55 -12.65
C SER A 380 -0.98 21.94 -12.01
N TRP A 381 -1.00 23.07 -11.30
CA TRP A 381 -2.23 23.65 -10.78
C TRP A 381 -3.16 24.11 -11.90
N GLU A 382 -2.60 24.65 -12.97
CA GLU A 382 -3.34 25.14 -14.13
C GLU A 382 -4.04 23.99 -14.88
N GLU A 383 -3.35 22.87 -15.10
CA GLU A 383 -3.96 21.70 -15.73
C GLU A 383 -5.03 21.06 -14.84
N PHE A 384 -4.81 21.04 -13.53
CA PHE A 384 -5.84 20.61 -12.58
C PHE A 384 -7.10 21.47 -12.63
N MET A 385 -6.96 22.80 -12.70
CA MET A 385 -8.11 23.71 -12.78
C MET A 385 -8.82 23.68 -14.15
N LYS A 386 -8.25 23.01 -15.16
CA LYS A 386 -8.86 22.79 -16.48
C LYS A 386 -9.59 21.46 -16.62
N LEU A 387 -9.59 20.61 -15.59
CA LEU A 387 -10.29 19.33 -15.66
C LEU A 387 -11.79 19.55 -15.91
N GLU A 388 -12.30 18.87 -16.93
CA GLU A 388 -13.74 18.87 -17.24
C GLU A 388 -14.40 17.59 -16.71
N TRP A 389 -13.80 16.44 -17.02
CA TRP A 389 -14.25 15.14 -16.54
C TRP A 389 -13.21 14.52 -15.61
N VAL A 390 -13.68 13.82 -14.59
CA VAL A 390 -12.81 13.07 -13.67
C VAL A 390 -13.35 11.66 -13.53
N VAL A 391 -12.50 10.65 -13.70
CA VAL A 391 -12.82 9.28 -13.31
C VAL A 391 -12.53 9.11 -11.82
N MET A 392 -13.51 8.60 -11.07
CA MET A 392 -13.36 8.22 -9.68
C MET A 392 -13.41 6.69 -9.58
N LYS A 393 -12.29 6.09 -9.16
CA LYS A 393 -12.28 4.71 -8.66
C LYS A 393 -12.65 4.76 -7.18
N ILE A 394 -13.63 4.00 -6.77
CA ILE A 394 -14.15 3.93 -5.40
C ILE A 394 -14.05 2.48 -4.95
N PHE A 395 -13.42 2.26 -3.80
CA PHE A 395 -13.27 0.96 -3.16
C PHE A 395 -13.63 1.16 -1.69
N ASP A 396 -14.85 0.79 -1.28
CA ASP A 396 -15.37 1.07 0.06
C ASP A 396 -15.23 2.58 0.43
N THR A 397 -14.35 2.91 1.37
CA THR A 397 -14.08 4.30 1.79
C THR A 397 -12.93 4.96 1.03
N GLU A 398 -12.17 4.21 0.24
CA GLU A 398 -11.03 4.68 -0.54
C GLU A 398 -11.47 5.22 -1.90
N ARG A 399 -10.83 6.33 -2.31
CA ARG A 399 -11.16 7.03 -3.56
C ARG A 399 -9.91 7.47 -4.28
N THR A 400 -9.87 7.19 -5.57
CA THR A 400 -8.78 7.63 -6.45
C THR A 400 -9.34 8.38 -7.64
N ALA A 401 -8.96 9.65 -7.77
CA ALA A 401 -9.33 10.51 -8.88
C ALA A 401 -8.32 10.45 -10.04
N PHE A 402 -8.81 10.38 -11.27
CA PHE A 402 -8.03 10.44 -12.49
C PHE A 402 -8.59 11.55 -13.39
N GLY A 403 -7.73 12.40 -13.93
CA GLY A 403 -8.15 13.54 -14.76
C GLY A 403 -8.66 13.18 -16.15
N SER A 404 -8.68 11.90 -16.53
CA SER A 404 -9.17 11.40 -17.81
C SER A 404 -9.42 9.90 -17.75
N PHE A 405 -10.18 9.35 -18.71
CA PHE A 405 -10.42 7.91 -18.84
C PHE A 405 -9.14 7.15 -19.19
N ARG A 406 -8.35 7.70 -20.12
CA ARG A 406 -7.03 7.16 -20.44
C ARG A 406 -6.15 7.12 -19.20
N GLY A 407 -6.16 8.19 -18.40
CA GLY A 407 -5.41 8.26 -17.15
C GLY A 407 -5.82 7.19 -16.14
N TYR A 408 -7.10 6.80 -16.12
CA TYR A 408 -7.59 5.66 -15.35
C TYR A 408 -7.02 4.33 -15.85
N LEU A 409 -7.12 4.04 -17.16
CA LEU A 409 -6.58 2.80 -17.74
C LEU A 409 -5.06 2.68 -17.56
N GLU A 410 -4.32 3.79 -17.75
CA GLU A 410 -2.89 3.86 -17.43
C GLU A 410 -2.63 3.59 -15.94
N GLY A 411 -3.54 4.01 -15.08
CA GLY A 411 -3.54 3.71 -13.64
C GLY A 411 -3.65 2.22 -13.37
N VAL A 412 -4.60 1.53 -14.01
CA VAL A 412 -4.78 0.07 -13.90
C VAL A 412 -3.51 -0.66 -14.38
N VAL A 413 -2.99 -0.31 -15.56
CA VAL A 413 -1.72 -0.87 -16.08
C VAL A 413 -0.54 -0.64 -15.14
N ARG A 414 -0.51 0.50 -14.47
CA ARG A 414 0.51 0.82 -13.48
C ARG A 414 0.39 -0.02 -12.23
N GLU A 415 -0.81 -0.16 -11.66
CA GLU A 415 -1.02 -0.99 -10.47
C GLU A 415 -0.47 -2.40 -10.69
N MET A 416 -0.65 -2.95 -11.90
CA MET A 416 -0.09 -4.23 -12.34
C MET A 416 1.43 -4.28 -12.58
N THR A 417 2.10 -3.13 -12.72
CA THR A 417 3.55 -3.04 -12.99
C THR A 417 4.35 -2.50 -11.81
N GLU A 418 3.85 -1.54 -11.05
CA GLU A 418 4.49 -1.00 -9.83
C GLU A 418 4.42 -1.99 -8.68
N LYS A 419 3.37 -2.82 -8.57
CA LYS A 419 3.37 -3.93 -7.61
C LYS A 419 4.32 -5.07 -7.97
N THR A 420 5.04 -5.01 -9.11
CA THR A 420 6.23 -5.84 -9.29
C THR A 420 7.26 -5.59 -8.17
N VAL A 421 7.18 -4.48 -7.43
CA VAL A 421 7.99 -4.23 -6.21
C VAL A 421 7.47 -4.96 -4.97
N GLU A 422 6.16 -5.20 -4.84
CA GLU A 422 5.62 -6.16 -3.87
C GLU A 422 5.90 -7.60 -4.33
N VAL A 423 5.85 -7.87 -5.64
CA VAL A 423 6.39 -9.10 -6.23
C VAL A 423 7.92 -9.17 -6.05
N ILE A 424 8.65 -8.07 -5.78
CA ILE A 424 10.06 -8.17 -5.35
C ILE A 424 10.13 -8.70 -3.92
N VAL A 425 9.15 -8.40 -3.07
CA VAL A 425 9.01 -9.07 -1.77
C VAL A 425 8.63 -10.55 -1.98
N GLU A 426 7.74 -10.88 -2.91
CA GLU A 426 7.49 -12.28 -3.30
C GLU A 426 8.69 -12.95 -3.98
N MET A 427 9.52 -12.22 -4.72
CA MET A 427 10.79 -12.72 -5.27
C MET A 427 11.83 -12.88 -4.18
N ILE A 428 11.81 -12.05 -3.12
CA ILE A 428 12.59 -12.31 -1.90
C ILE A 428 12.11 -13.62 -1.27
N VAL A 429 10.80 -13.88 -1.24
CA VAL A 429 10.23 -15.16 -0.78
C VAL A 429 10.65 -16.32 -1.69
N GLU A 430 10.53 -16.22 -3.01
CA GLU A 430 10.95 -17.25 -3.99
C GLU A 430 12.47 -17.49 -3.96
N MET A 431 13.29 -16.42 -3.84
CA MET A 431 14.74 -16.54 -3.67
C MET A 431 15.11 -17.19 -2.34
N VAL A 432 14.34 -16.97 -1.27
CA VAL A 432 14.51 -17.65 0.02
C VAL A 432 14.10 -19.12 -0.09
N VAL A 433 13.03 -19.44 -0.83
CA VAL A 433 12.62 -20.83 -1.09
C VAL A 433 13.69 -21.58 -1.89
N GLU A 434 14.23 -20.99 -2.96
CA GLU A 434 15.33 -21.61 -3.73
C GLU A 434 16.59 -21.81 -2.88
N MET A 435 16.97 -20.83 -2.06
CA MET A 435 18.13 -20.96 -1.14
C MET A 435 17.92 -22.00 -0.03
N VAL A 436 16.70 -22.14 0.51
CA VAL A 436 16.39 -23.15 1.54
C VAL A 436 16.39 -24.55 0.94
N VAL A 437 15.88 -24.72 -0.29
CA VAL A 437 15.91 -26.01 -0.99
C VAL A 437 17.35 -26.43 -1.28
N GLU A 438 18.20 -25.53 -1.79
CA GLU A 438 19.62 -25.86 -2.04
C GLU A 438 20.38 -26.21 -0.75
N MET A 439 20.21 -25.43 0.33
CA MET A 439 20.85 -25.72 1.62
C MET A 439 20.38 -27.03 2.25
N VAL A 440 19.08 -27.34 2.22
CA VAL A 440 18.55 -28.59 2.80
C VAL A 440 19.03 -29.79 1.99
N VAL A 441 19.11 -29.67 0.68
CA VAL A 441 19.63 -30.73 -0.19
C VAL A 441 21.12 -30.96 0.07
N GLU A 442 21.96 -29.93 0.16
CA GLU A 442 23.38 -30.09 0.49
C GLU A 442 23.60 -30.73 1.85
N MET A 443 22.87 -30.28 2.88
CA MET A 443 23.02 -30.78 4.25
C MET A 443 22.54 -32.24 4.39
N VAL A 444 21.46 -32.63 3.70
CA VAL A 444 21.00 -34.03 3.65
C VAL A 444 21.96 -34.91 2.87
N VAL A 445 22.57 -34.39 1.79
CA VAL A 445 23.58 -35.12 1.01
C VAL A 445 24.85 -35.32 1.82
N GLU A 446 25.37 -34.30 2.52
CA GLU A 446 26.53 -34.45 3.40
C GLU A 446 26.27 -35.45 4.54
N MET A 447 25.12 -35.35 5.22
CA MET A 447 24.76 -36.34 6.25
C MET A 447 24.62 -37.76 5.70
N ALA A 448 24.04 -37.92 4.52
CA ALA A 448 23.92 -39.24 3.89
C ALA A 448 25.29 -39.80 3.48
N VAL A 449 26.20 -38.94 2.98
CA VAL A 449 27.57 -39.32 2.63
C VAL A 449 28.36 -39.71 3.88
N GLU A 450 28.29 -38.92 4.95
CA GLU A 450 28.96 -39.24 6.22
C GLU A 450 28.45 -40.56 6.82
N MET A 451 27.13 -40.79 6.85
CA MET A 451 26.58 -42.07 7.31
C MET A 451 27.08 -43.27 6.47
N VAL A 452 27.09 -43.14 5.15
CA VAL A 452 27.55 -44.20 4.26
C VAL A 452 29.06 -44.46 4.42
N VAL A 453 29.84 -43.41 4.60
CA VAL A 453 31.29 -43.51 4.86
C VAL A 453 31.56 -44.17 6.21
N ASP A 454 30.86 -43.76 7.26
CA ASP A 454 30.97 -44.36 8.59
C ASP A 454 30.55 -45.84 8.60
N GLU A 455 29.52 -46.20 7.86
CA GLU A 455 29.07 -47.58 7.74
C GLU A 455 30.04 -48.42 6.91
N ALA A 456 30.67 -47.85 5.89
CA ALA A 456 31.75 -48.49 5.14
C ALA A 456 33.00 -48.73 6.02
N PHE A 457 33.34 -47.78 6.89
CA PHE A 457 34.46 -47.93 7.85
C PHE A 457 34.17 -48.90 8.99
N ARG A 458 32.91 -49.09 9.39
CA ARG A 458 32.54 -50.12 10.37
C ARG A 458 32.53 -51.52 9.81
N ASN A 459 32.32 -51.66 8.49
CA ASN A 459 32.24 -52.95 7.80
C ASN A 459 33.56 -53.37 7.13
N ALA A 460 34.60 -52.53 7.19
CA ALA A 460 35.98 -52.81 6.79
C ALA A 460 36.85 -53.11 8.01
#